data_AF-A0A8J4FFP6-F1
#
_entry.id   AF-A0A8J4FFP6-F1
#
_cell.length_a   1.000
_cell.length_b   1.000
_cell.length_c   1.000
_cell.angle_alpha   90.00
_cell.angle_beta   90.00
_cell.angle_gamma   90.00
#
_symmetry.space_group_name_H-M   'P 1'
#
loop_
_entity.id
_entity.type
_entity.pdbx_description
1 polymer ?
#
loop_
_entity_poly.entity_id
_entity_poly.type
_entity_poly.pdbx_seq_one_letter_code
_entity_poly.pdbx_strand_id
1 'polypeptide(L)'
;MQYIPVMNAIFSAQRAEVVLDAVVLASEDSSFLQQAAHLTGGLYFRPAGAAALLGVLLNYFVCDTATRQQLDVTQELGVDFRASCFCHKFVIETGYVCSVCLSIFCQPSRACSTCGTAFTGVAGGTGGGSSARGGS
;
A
#
# COMPACT_ATOMS: atom_id res chain seq x y z
N MET A 1 4.81 -7.87 9.45
CA MET A 1 5.34 -6.59 8.94
C MET A 1 5.92 -6.79 7.53
N GLN A 2 5.10 -6.80 6.48
CA GLN A 2 5.59 -6.93 5.09
C GLN A 2 5.12 -5.79 4.17
N TYR A 3 4.53 -4.71 4.69
CA TYR A 3 4.00 -3.59 3.89
C TYR A 3 5.01 -3.01 2.89
N ILE A 4 6.17 -2.56 3.39
CA ILE A 4 7.20 -1.89 2.57
C ILE A 4 7.71 -2.80 1.46
N PRO A 5 8.14 -4.05 1.73
CA PRO A 5 8.62 -4.92 0.66
C PRO A 5 7.53 -5.28 -0.34
N VAL A 6 6.27 -5.54 0.04
CA VAL A 6 5.25 -5.87 -0.98
C VAL A 6 4.85 -4.65 -1.80
N MET A 7 4.71 -3.46 -1.20
CA MET A 7 4.43 -2.24 -1.96
C MET A 7 5.56 -1.91 -2.94
N ASN A 8 6.82 -2.04 -2.52
CA ASN A 8 7.97 -1.84 -3.41
C ASN A 8 7.98 -2.85 -4.56
N ALA A 9 7.60 -4.11 -4.31
CA ALA A 9 7.47 -5.12 -5.35
C ALA A 9 6.35 -4.77 -6.35
N ILE A 10 5.19 -4.31 -5.86
CA ILE A 10 4.06 -3.87 -6.70
C ILE A 10 4.47 -2.69 -7.59
N PHE A 11 5.12 -1.67 -7.03
CA PHE A 11 5.59 -0.53 -7.83
C PHE A 11 6.67 -0.91 -8.83
N SER A 12 7.52 -1.89 -8.49
CA SER A 12 8.51 -2.43 -9.42
C SER A 12 7.84 -3.16 -10.58
N ALA A 13 6.81 -3.97 -10.31
CA ALA A 13 6.03 -4.65 -11.34
C ALA A 13 5.31 -3.65 -12.26
N GLN A 14 4.68 -2.61 -11.69
CA GLN A 14 4.06 -1.52 -12.45
C GLN A 14 5.05 -0.84 -13.40
N ARG A 15 6.25 -0.52 -12.91
CA ARG A 15 7.31 0.10 -13.73
C ARG A 15 7.88 -0.83 -14.80
N ALA A 16 7.83 -2.14 -14.57
CA ALA A 16 8.22 -3.15 -15.53
C ALA A 16 7.09 -3.50 -16.51
N GLU A 17 5.94 -2.81 -16.42
CA GLU A 17 4.73 -3.08 -17.22
C GLU A 17 4.24 -4.53 -17.07
N VAL A 18 4.49 -5.13 -15.90
CA VAL A 18 4.02 -6.48 -15.56
C VAL A 18 2.70 -6.37 -14.81
N VAL A 19 1.65 -6.91 -15.43
CA VAL A 19 0.30 -6.96 -14.85
C VAL A 19 0.25 -7.98 -13.72
N LEU A 20 -0.36 -7.59 -12.59
CA LEU A 20 -0.56 -8.46 -11.44
C LEU A 20 -2.04 -8.84 -11.31
N ASP A 21 -2.34 -10.11 -11.56
CA ASP A 21 -3.65 -10.67 -11.27
C ASP A 21 -3.63 -11.44 -9.95
N ALA A 22 -4.67 -11.25 -9.14
CA ALA A 22 -4.80 -11.86 -7.83
C ALA A 22 -6.15 -12.56 -7.68
N VAL A 23 -6.12 -13.79 -7.17
CA VAL A 23 -7.30 -14.51 -6.71
C VAL A 23 -7.17 -14.78 -5.22
N VAL A 24 -8.13 -14.29 -4.43
CA VAL A 24 -8.14 -14.52 -2.99
C VAL A 24 -9.05 -15.69 -2.67
N LEU A 25 -8.45 -16.74 -2.11
CA LEU A 25 -9.16 -17.93 -1.63
C LEU A 25 -9.54 -17.86 -0.14
N ALA A 26 -9.05 -16.83 0.55
CA ALA A 26 -9.39 -16.57 1.94
C ALA A 26 -10.80 -15.98 2.08
N SER A 27 -11.35 -16.04 3.28
CA SER A 27 -12.64 -15.42 3.62
C SER A 27 -12.58 -13.89 3.62
N GLU A 28 -11.39 -13.31 3.82
CA GLU A 28 -11.17 -11.88 3.91
C GLU A 28 -10.45 -11.33 2.67
N ASP A 29 -10.83 -10.13 2.27
CA ASP A 29 -10.18 -9.40 1.19
C ASP A 29 -8.82 -8.82 1.61
N SER A 30 -7.89 -8.75 0.65
CA SER A 30 -6.59 -8.13 0.88
C SER A 30 -6.52 -6.78 0.16
N SER A 31 -6.52 -5.69 0.94
CA SER A 31 -6.35 -4.34 0.40
C SER A 31 -5.05 -4.18 -0.40
N PHE A 32 -3.97 -4.89 -0.01
CA PHE A 32 -2.71 -4.89 -0.75
C PHE A 32 -2.83 -5.49 -2.15
N LEU A 33 -3.51 -6.63 -2.28
CA LEU A 33 -3.70 -7.28 -3.57
C LEU A 33 -4.68 -6.52 -4.46
N GLN A 34 -5.69 -5.89 -3.85
CA GLN A 34 -6.58 -4.97 -4.57
C GLN A 34 -5.81 -3.76 -5.11
N GLN A 35 -4.94 -3.15 -4.31
CA GLN A 35 -4.04 -2.09 -4.77
C GLN A 35 -3.07 -2.59 -5.85
N ALA A 36 -2.53 -3.80 -5.71
CA ALA A 36 -1.62 -4.39 -6.69
C ALA A 36 -2.28 -4.55 -8.08
N ALA A 37 -3.47 -5.14 -8.10
CA ALA A 37 -4.24 -5.31 -9.32
C ALA A 37 -4.59 -3.94 -9.93
N HIS A 38 -5.09 -3.01 -9.13
CA HIS A 38 -5.46 -1.68 -9.62
C HIS A 38 -4.27 -0.88 -10.19
N LEU A 39 -3.13 -0.84 -9.48
CA LEU A 39 -1.95 -0.08 -9.92
C LEU A 39 -1.30 -0.65 -11.18
N THR A 40 -1.41 -1.96 -11.39
CA THR A 40 -0.83 -2.64 -12.55
C THR A 40 -1.82 -2.84 -13.70
N GLY A 41 -3.09 -2.46 -13.52
CA GLY A 41 -4.17 -2.70 -14.49
C GLY A 41 -4.55 -4.18 -14.62
N GLY A 42 -4.27 -4.98 -13.58
CA GLY A 42 -4.61 -6.38 -13.49
C GLY A 42 -5.93 -6.64 -12.79
N LEU A 43 -6.21 -7.93 -12.57
CA LEU A 43 -7.49 -8.38 -12.08
C LEU A 43 -7.43 -8.81 -10.62
N TYR A 44 -8.38 -8.35 -9.80
CA TYR A 44 -8.64 -8.91 -8.47
C TYR A 44 -9.97 -9.67 -8.46
N PHE A 45 -9.95 -10.94 -8.05
CA PHE A 45 -11.14 -11.76 -7.91
C PHE A 45 -11.21 -12.48 -6.57
N ARG A 46 -12.41 -12.54 -6.00
CA ARG A 46 -12.74 -13.39 -4.86
C ARG A 46 -13.87 -14.35 -5.25
N PRO A 47 -13.58 -15.60 -5.63
CA PRO A 47 -14.60 -16.56 -6.01
C PRO A 47 -15.46 -16.91 -4.79
N ALA A 48 -16.78 -16.96 -4.98
CA ALA A 48 -17.73 -17.34 -3.93
C ALA A 48 -17.59 -18.81 -3.48
N GLY A 49 -16.86 -19.64 -4.23
CA GLY A 49 -16.56 -21.03 -3.90
C GLY A 49 -15.67 -21.70 -4.93
N ALA A 50 -15.19 -22.92 -4.62
CA ALA A 50 -14.26 -23.66 -5.46
C ALA A 50 -14.80 -23.96 -6.88
N ALA A 51 -16.11 -24.13 -7.03
CA ALA A 51 -16.74 -24.35 -8.33
C ALA A 51 -16.64 -23.10 -9.24
N ALA A 52 -16.68 -21.90 -8.67
CA ALA A 52 -16.53 -20.65 -9.41
C ALA A 52 -15.07 -20.34 -9.76
N LEU A 53 -14.11 -20.85 -8.98
CA LEU A 53 -12.68 -20.63 -9.18
C LEU A 53 -12.21 -21.08 -10.57
N LEU A 54 -12.60 -22.29 -10.99
CA LEU A 54 -12.18 -22.82 -12.30
C LEU A 54 -12.74 -21.96 -13.45
N GLY A 55 -14.00 -21.54 -13.36
CA GLY A 55 -14.62 -20.66 -14.35
C GLY A 55 -13.89 -19.32 -14.45
N VAL A 56 -13.53 -18.71 -13.31
CA VAL A 56 -12.75 -17.47 -13.27
C VAL A 56 -11.36 -17.65 -13.89
N LEU A 57 -10.65 -18.73 -13.54
CA LEU A 57 -9.31 -19.00 -14.08
C LEU A 57 -9.35 -19.20 -15.59
N LEU A 58 -10.28 -20.01 -16.10
CA LEU A 58 -10.38 -20.29 -17.53
C LEU A 58 -10.83 -19.08 -18.35
N ASN A 59 -11.72 -18.24 -17.81
CA ASN A 59 -12.26 -17.11 -18.54
C ASN A 59 -11.36 -15.87 -18.51
N TYR A 60 -10.66 -15.64 -17.40
CA TYR A 60 -9.90 -14.41 -17.19
C TYR A 60 -8.40 -14.63 -17.12
N PHE A 61 -7.90 -15.72 -16.53
CA PHE A 61 -6.45 -15.92 -16.33
C PHE A 61 -5.75 -16.59 -17.52
N VAL A 62 -6.50 -17.23 -18.42
CA VAL A 62 -5.96 -17.85 -19.65
C VAL A 62 -5.80 -16.85 -20.80
N CYS A 63 -6.68 -15.85 -20.88
CA CYS A 63 -6.60 -14.82 -21.92
C CYS A 63 -5.34 -13.95 -21.75
N ASP A 64 -4.82 -13.43 -22.86
CA ASP A 64 -3.76 -12.41 -22.83
C ASP A 64 -4.32 -11.05 -22.36
N THR A 65 -3.43 -10.18 -21.91
CA THR A 65 -3.78 -8.85 -21.37
C THR A 65 -4.58 -7.99 -22.34
N ALA A 66 -4.36 -8.10 -23.65
CA ALA A 66 -5.06 -7.28 -24.65
C ALA A 66 -6.49 -7.77 -24.87
N THR A 67 -6.68 -9.09 -24.99
CA THR A 67 -8.01 -9.69 -25.17
C THR A 67 -8.90 -9.49 -23.94
N ARG A 68 -8.32 -9.45 -22.73
CA ARG A 68 -9.05 -9.16 -21.49
C ARG A 68 -9.71 -7.79 -21.45
N GLN A 69 -9.15 -6.79 -22.14
CA GLN A 69 -9.76 -5.44 -22.18
C GLN A 69 -11.09 -5.40 -22.95
N GLN A 70 -11.35 -6.42 -23.78
CA GLN A 70 -12.58 -6.56 -24.56
C GLN A 70 -13.63 -7.41 -23.82
N LEU A 71 -13.22 -8.13 -22.78
CA LEU A 71 -14.13 -8.83 -21.88
C LEU A 71 -14.66 -7.82 -20.87
N ASP A 72 -15.98 -7.70 -20.74
CA ASP A 72 -16.60 -6.82 -19.74
C ASP A 72 -16.37 -7.41 -18.34
N VAL A 73 -15.21 -7.12 -17.77
CA VAL A 73 -14.83 -7.57 -16.43
C VAL A 73 -15.43 -6.59 -15.43
N THR A 74 -16.62 -6.90 -14.92
CA THR A 74 -17.21 -6.11 -13.82
C THR A 74 -16.45 -6.41 -12.53
N GLN A 75 -15.44 -5.60 -12.21
CA GLN A 75 -14.73 -5.69 -10.94
C GLN A 75 -15.32 -4.71 -9.94
N GLU A 76 -15.78 -5.21 -8.80
CA GLU A 76 -16.06 -4.39 -7.62
C GLU A 76 -14.72 -4.05 -6.93
N LEU A 77 -13.92 -3.19 -7.57
CA LEU A 77 -12.67 -2.69 -7.03
C LEU A 77 -12.96 -1.52 -6.05
N GLY A 78 -13.49 -1.86 -4.89
CA GLY A 78 -13.54 -0.97 -3.73
C GLY A 78 -12.17 -0.87 -3.06
N VAL A 79 -11.16 -0.33 -3.77
CA VAL A 79 -9.79 -0.24 -3.23
C VAL A 79 -9.74 0.83 -2.15
N ASP A 80 -9.40 0.42 -0.92
CA ASP A 80 -9.17 1.35 0.19
C ASP A 80 -7.73 1.88 0.15
N PHE A 81 -7.58 3.17 -0.17
CA PHE A 81 -6.29 3.87 -0.22
C PHE A 81 -5.88 4.50 1.11
N ARG A 82 -6.69 4.35 2.17
CA ARG A 82 -6.41 5.00 3.44
C ARG A 82 -5.14 4.42 4.07
N ALA A 83 -4.25 5.32 4.46
CA ALA A 83 -3.01 4.95 5.12
C ALA A 83 -3.29 4.39 6.52
N SER A 84 -2.61 3.29 6.87
CA SER A 84 -2.61 2.78 8.25
C SER A 84 -1.38 3.30 8.99
N CYS A 85 -1.55 3.79 10.21
CA CYS A 85 -0.43 4.30 10.98
C CYS A 85 0.54 3.18 11.40
N PHE A 86 1.84 3.44 11.35
CA PHE A 86 2.85 2.44 11.72
C PHE A 86 2.90 2.18 13.23
N CYS A 87 2.47 3.13 14.07
CA CYS A 87 2.40 2.99 15.53
C CYS A 87 1.33 1.99 15.98
N HIS A 88 0.07 2.23 15.63
CA HIS A 88 -1.08 1.49 16.19
C HIS A 88 -1.82 0.61 15.17
N LYS A 89 -1.47 0.68 13.89
CA LYS A 89 -2.08 -0.08 12.78
C LYS A 89 -3.53 0.25 12.47
N PHE A 90 -4.07 1.33 13.03
CA PHE A 90 -5.37 1.85 12.62
C PHE A 90 -5.27 2.67 11.34
N VAL A 91 -6.32 2.58 10.54
CA VAL A 91 -6.54 3.41 9.35
C VAL A 91 -6.78 4.86 9.79
N ILE A 92 -6.09 5.80 9.16
CA ILE A 92 -6.16 7.23 9.48
C ILE A 92 -6.40 8.06 8.22
N GLU A 93 -7.18 9.13 8.36
CA GLU A 93 -7.39 10.11 7.27
C GLU A 93 -6.37 11.25 7.31
N THR A 94 -5.86 11.60 8.49
CA THR A 94 -4.82 12.63 8.67
C THR A 94 -3.70 12.07 9.55
N GLY A 95 -2.46 12.31 9.17
CA GLY A 95 -1.28 11.81 9.88
C GLY A 95 0.00 12.57 9.57
N TYR A 96 1.06 12.23 10.30
CA TYR A 96 2.39 12.81 10.18
C TYR A 96 3.29 11.85 9.41
N VAL A 97 4.03 12.35 8.42
CA VAL A 97 4.91 11.54 7.58
C VAL A 97 6.37 11.88 7.87
N CYS A 98 7.22 10.85 8.01
CA CYS A 98 8.66 11.06 8.11
C CYS A 98 9.25 11.45 6.75
N SER A 99 9.96 12.58 6.70
CA SER A 99 10.62 13.04 5.46
C SER A 99 11.77 12.15 4.99
N VAL A 100 12.31 11.29 5.87
CA VAL A 100 13.44 10.39 5.54
C VAL A 100 12.97 9.04 5.04
N CYS A 101 12.09 8.36 5.79
CA CYS A 101 11.67 6.98 5.49
C CYS A 101 10.21 6.85 5.06
N LEU A 102 9.49 7.97 4.91
CA LEU A 102 8.08 8.04 4.49
C LEU A 102 7.10 7.25 5.37
N SER A 103 7.52 6.89 6.59
CA SER A 103 6.65 6.21 7.56
C SER A 103 5.58 7.15 8.10
N ILE A 104 4.34 6.66 8.21
CA ILE A 104 3.15 7.43 8.57
C ILE A 104 2.77 7.16 10.02
N PHE A 105 2.50 8.22 10.79
CA PHE A 105 2.18 8.19 12.21
C PHE A 105 0.87 8.91 12.51
N CYS A 106 0.08 8.38 13.45
CA CYS A 106 -1.19 8.98 13.87
C CYS A 106 -1.02 10.12 14.90
N GLN A 107 0.15 10.22 15.53
CA GLN A 107 0.47 11.22 16.54
C GLN A 107 1.88 11.77 16.31
N PRO A 108 2.14 13.03 16.65
CA PRO A 108 3.46 13.61 16.55
C PRO A 108 4.40 12.97 17.58
N SER A 109 5.61 12.60 17.16
CA SER A 109 6.67 12.12 18.04
C SER A 109 7.93 12.99 17.88
N ARG A 110 8.88 12.87 18.80
CA ARG A 110 10.17 13.60 18.72
C ARG A 110 11.18 12.92 17.78
N ALA A 111 10.99 11.64 17.51
CA ALA A 111 11.83 10.87 16.61
C ALA A 111 11.00 9.81 15.88
N CYS A 112 11.44 9.44 14.68
CA CYS A 112 10.85 8.39 13.89
C CYS A 112 11.10 7.03 14.56
N SER A 113 10.05 6.29 14.89
CA SER A 113 10.19 4.94 15.47
C SER A 113 10.71 3.90 14.47
N THR A 114 10.76 4.23 13.17
CA THR A 114 11.20 3.31 12.11
C THR A 114 12.67 3.54 11.72
N CYS A 115 13.10 4.78 11.53
CA CYS A 115 14.48 5.10 11.11
C CYS A 115 15.32 5.83 12.18
N GLY A 116 14.73 6.18 13.33
CA GLY A 116 15.43 6.89 14.42
C GLY A 116 15.71 8.37 14.17
N THR A 117 15.33 8.92 13.01
CA THR A 117 15.57 10.34 12.70
C THR A 117 14.76 11.24 13.65
N ALA A 118 15.42 12.21 14.27
CA ALA A 118 14.77 13.22 15.09
C ALA A 118 13.92 14.16 14.21
N PHE A 119 12.67 14.38 14.60
CA PHE A 119 11.80 15.31 13.89
C PHE A 119 12.17 16.74 14.30
N THR A 120 12.79 17.49 13.39
CA THR A 120 13.18 18.88 13.58
C THR A 120 12.00 19.86 13.49
N GLY A 121 10.78 19.34 13.26
CA GLY A 121 9.55 20.10 13.15
C GLY A 121 8.86 20.27 14.51
N VAL A 122 8.98 21.46 15.06
CA VAL A 122 8.24 21.94 16.22
C VAL A 122 6.73 21.98 15.90
N ALA A 123 5.98 20.96 16.27
CA ALA A 123 4.53 21.06 16.51
C ALA A 123 4.30 21.18 18.02
N GLY A 124 4.74 22.32 18.55
CA GLY A 124 4.68 22.64 19.97
C GLY A 124 5.41 23.95 20.20
N GLY A 125 4.76 25.07 19.88
CA GLY A 125 5.30 26.39 20.16
C GLY A 125 5.68 26.51 21.63
N THR A 126 6.96 26.70 21.89
CA THR A 126 7.54 27.64 22.87
C THR A 126 9.06 27.58 22.72
N GLY A 127 9.67 28.76 22.62
CA GLY A 127 11.04 28.95 22.15
C GLY A 127 12.12 28.38 23.05
N GLY A 128 13.29 28.19 22.43
CA GLY A 128 14.51 27.79 23.12
C GLY A 128 15.64 27.61 22.12
N GLY A 129 16.14 28.70 21.55
CA GLY A 129 17.40 28.68 20.82
C GLY A 129 18.53 28.31 21.78
N SER A 130 19.40 27.39 21.37
CA SER A 130 20.74 27.28 21.95
C SER A 130 21.72 26.76 20.91
N SER A 131 22.72 27.61 20.68
CA SER A 131 23.86 27.47 19.78
C SER A 131 24.60 26.15 19.96
N ALA A 132 24.93 25.47 18.85
CA ALA A 132 26.07 24.58 18.80
C ALA A 132 27.31 25.38 18.34
N ARG A 133 28.20 25.68 19.30
CA ARG A 133 29.56 26.22 19.09
C ARG A 133 30.55 25.06 19.04
N GLY A 134 31.44 25.06 18.04
CA GLY A 134 32.83 24.55 18.03
C GLY A 134 33.02 23.04 18.27
N GLY A 135 33.77 22.28 17.47
CA GLY A 135 34.97 22.65 16.73
C GLY A 135 36.20 22.48 17.62
N SER A 136 36.72 21.25 17.70
CA SER A 136 38.13 20.85 17.83
C SER A 136 38.21 19.33 17.98
#